data_AF-A0A812YQ37-F1
#
_entry.id   AF-A0A812YQ37-F1
#
_cell.length_a   1.000
_cell.length_b   1.000
_cell.length_c   1.000
_cell.angle_alpha   90.00
_cell.angle_beta   90.00
_cell.angle_gamma   90.00
#
_symmetry.space_group_name_H-M   'P 1'
#
loop_
_entity.id
_entity.type
_entity.pdbx_description
1 polymer ?
#
loop_
_entity_poly.entity_id
_entity_poly.type
_entity_poly.pdbx_seq_one_letter_code
_entity_poly.pdbx_strand_id
1 'polypeptide(L)'
;MSGRTEAGTVLWVDQPGEVGFSVGAESDDELEVSERMLVFMLAFYERYPSLLKVPLFLAGESYAGHYVPAVATELLAAWDRGARLAKAGPLEDVSPSSERSSSAQP
;
A
#
# COMPACT_ATOMS: atom_id res chain seq x y z
N MET A 1 18.18 -4.61 -2.58
CA MET A 1 18.93 -5.84 -2.21
C MET A 1 18.37 -6.39 -0.89
N SER A 2 18.24 -7.70 -0.70
CA SER A 2 17.85 -8.29 0.59
C SER A 2 19.00 -9.12 1.17
N GLY A 3 19.25 -8.98 2.47
CA GLY A 3 20.30 -9.69 3.20
C GLY A 3 19.78 -10.20 4.54
N ARG A 4 20.28 -11.35 4.98
CA ARG A 4 20.04 -11.84 6.35
C ARG A 4 21.07 -11.21 7.29
N THR A 5 20.59 -10.70 8.42
CA THR A 5 21.41 -10.36 9.58
C THR A 5 21.16 -11.40 10.69
N GLU A 6 22.00 -11.39 11.73
CA GLU A 6 21.82 -12.23 12.92
C GLU A 6 20.46 -12.01 13.62
N ALA A 7 19.80 -10.87 13.38
CA ALA A 7 18.55 -10.47 14.03
C ALA A 7 17.30 -10.53 13.13
N GLY A 8 17.44 -10.78 11.82
CA GLY A 8 16.28 -10.79 10.91
C GLY A 8 16.61 -10.74 9.42
N THR A 9 15.58 -10.53 8.60
CA THR A 9 15.72 -10.27 7.16
C THR A 9 15.58 -8.78 6.92
N VAL A 10 16.55 -8.18 6.23
CA VAL A 10 16.54 -6.75 5.90
C VAL A 10 16.24 -6.58 4.41
N LEU A 11 15.35 -5.64 4.11
CA LEU A 11 15.02 -5.21 2.76
C LEU A 11 15.49 -3.76 2.57
N TRP A 12 16.41 -3.56 1.63
CA TRP A 12 16.87 -2.22 1.22
C TRP A 12 16.18 -1.81 -0.07
N VAL A 13 15.54 -0.64 -0.04
CA VAL A 13 14.75 -0.05 -1.13
C VAL A 13 15.35 1.30 -1.48
N ASP A 14 15.75 1.47 -2.74
CA ASP A 14 16.10 2.79 -3.29
C ASP A 14 14.80 3.50 -3.68
N GLN A 15 14.55 4.65 -3.08
CA GLN A 15 13.35 5.47 -3.29
C GLN A 15 13.66 6.94 -3.02
N PRO A 16 12.94 7.91 -3.64
CA PRO A 16 11.89 7.75 -4.67
C PRO A 16 12.44 7.34 -6.05
N GLY A 17 11.60 7.41 -7.09
CA GLY A 17 12.07 7.20 -8.47
C GLY A 17 13.26 8.10 -8.81
N GLU A 18 14.18 7.60 -9.64
CA GLU A 18 15.47 8.19 -10.00
C GLU A 18 16.54 8.22 -8.88
N VAL A 19 16.27 7.62 -7.71
CA VAL A 19 17.30 7.37 -6.68
C VAL A 19 17.95 6.01 -6.89
N GLY A 20 19.29 5.98 -6.93
CA GLY A 20 20.07 4.73 -6.94
C GLY A 20 19.79 3.88 -8.19
N PHE A 21 19.25 2.69 -7.99
CA PHE A 21 18.84 1.78 -9.08
C PHE A 21 17.36 1.90 -9.48
N SER A 22 16.58 2.74 -8.81
CA SER A 22 15.15 2.93 -9.11
C SER A 22 14.99 3.91 -10.26
N VAL A 23 14.32 3.46 -11.34
CA VAL A 23 13.96 4.30 -12.50
C VAL A 23 12.46 4.57 -12.46
N GLY A 24 12.04 5.81 -12.62
CA GLY A 24 10.63 6.20 -12.51
C GLY A 24 10.42 7.70 -12.51
N ALA A 25 9.24 8.15 -12.07
CA ALA A 25 9.03 9.57 -11.89
C ALA A 25 9.70 10.04 -10.58
N GLU A 26 10.37 11.18 -10.66
CA GLU A 26 10.82 11.91 -9.47
C GLU A 26 9.61 12.36 -8.64
N SER A 27 9.82 12.46 -7.34
CA SER A 27 8.87 13.05 -6.42
C SER A 27 9.62 13.57 -5.21
N ASP A 28 9.33 14.81 -4.83
CA ASP A 28 9.83 15.48 -3.63
C ASP A 28 8.76 15.63 -2.54
N ASP A 29 7.55 15.10 -2.78
CA ASP A 29 6.40 15.15 -1.87
C ASP A 29 6.27 13.86 -1.05
N GLU A 30 6.30 13.97 0.28
CA GLU A 30 6.27 12.79 1.15
C GLU A 30 4.99 11.97 1.03
N LEU A 31 3.86 12.60 0.65
CA LEU A 31 2.61 11.89 0.41
C LEU A 31 2.73 11.00 -0.82
N GLU A 32 3.12 11.53 -1.98
CA GLU A 32 3.33 10.73 -3.20
C GLU A 32 4.37 9.63 -2.98
N VAL A 33 5.46 9.91 -2.25
CA VAL A 33 6.46 8.90 -1.88
C VAL A 33 5.83 7.78 -1.05
N SER A 34 4.99 8.12 -0.08
CA SER A 34 4.32 7.13 0.77
C SER A 34 3.33 6.25 0.01
N GLU A 35 2.57 6.82 -0.94
CA GLU A 35 1.65 6.09 -1.81
C GLU A 35 2.40 5.10 -2.72
N ARG A 36 3.53 5.53 -3.30
CA ARG A 36 4.41 4.67 -4.10
C ARG A 36 5.01 3.53 -3.29
N MET A 37 5.46 3.82 -2.07
CA MET A 37 5.97 2.80 -1.15
C MET A 37 4.89 1.80 -0.75
N LEU A 38 3.65 2.24 -0.55
CA LEU A 38 2.52 1.33 -0.31
C LEU A 38 2.33 0.37 -1.49
N VAL A 39 2.31 0.88 -2.73
CA VAL A 39 2.19 0.04 -3.94
C VAL A 39 3.34 -0.96 -4.04
N PHE A 40 4.58 -0.52 -3.80
CA PHE A 40 5.74 -1.41 -3.76
C PHE A 40 5.58 -2.51 -2.72
N MET A 41 5.17 -2.17 -1.49
CA MET A 41 5.02 -3.15 -0.41
C MET A 41 3.91 -4.17 -0.69
N LEU A 42 2.79 -3.73 -1.29
CA LEU A 42 1.73 -4.64 -1.72
C LEU A 42 2.24 -5.65 -2.76
N ALA A 43 2.93 -5.18 -3.80
CA ALA A 43 3.53 -6.04 -4.82
C ALA A 43 4.61 -6.96 -4.24
N PHE A 44 5.41 -6.47 -3.28
CA PHE A 44 6.41 -7.26 -2.58
C PHE A 44 5.78 -8.43 -1.82
N TYR A 45 4.71 -8.19 -1.08
CA TYR A 45 4.01 -9.25 -0.34
C TYR A 45 3.20 -10.18 -1.24
N GLU A 46 2.68 -9.70 -2.37
CA GLU A 46 2.08 -10.57 -3.39
C GLU A 46 3.13 -11.56 -3.94
N ARG A 47 4.36 -11.09 -4.18
CA ARG A 47 5.46 -11.93 -4.63
C ARG A 47 6.00 -12.86 -3.54
N TYR A 48 6.01 -12.42 -2.29
CA TYR A 48 6.56 -13.14 -1.13
C TYR A 48 5.53 -13.30 0.01
N PRO A 49 4.44 -14.05 -0.22
CA PRO A 49 3.30 -14.10 0.70
C PRO A 49 3.64 -14.72 2.07
N SER A 50 4.71 -15.51 2.16
CA SER A 50 5.17 -16.08 3.43
C SER A 50 5.65 -15.02 4.42
N LEU A 51 6.10 -13.85 3.93
CA LEU A 51 6.61 -12.76 4.76
C LEU A 51 5.51 -11.94 5.43
N LEU A 52 4.24 -12.06 5.00
CA LEU A 52 3.11 -11.38 5.64
C LEU A 52 2.90 -11.80 7.10
N LYS A 53 3.41 -12.97 7.49
CA LYS A 53 3.31 -13.51 8.86
C LYS A 53 4.43 -13.04 9.78
N VAL A 54 5.40 -12.30 9.23
CA VAL A 54 6.57 -11.82 9.96
C VAL A 54 6.34 -10.37 10.39
N PRO A 55 6.71 -9.96 11.61
CA PRO A 55 6.61 -8.57 12.03
C PRO A 55 7.39 -7.64 11.09
N LEU A 56 6.75 -6.56 10.65
CA LEU A 56 7.37 -5.50 9.84
C LEU A 56 7.90 -4.40 10.75
N PHE A 57 9.14 -3.98 10.54
CA PHE A 57 9.74 -2.81 11.15
C PHE A 57 10.22 -1.87 10.06
N LEU A 58 9.92 -0.57 10.20
CA LEU A 58 10.41 0.47 9.31
C LEU A 58 11.51 1.25 10.04
N ALA A 59 12.64 1.44 9.37
CA ALA A 59 13.79 2.16 9.89
C ALA A 59 14.41 3.01 8.78
N GLY A 60 15.04 4.11 9.16
CA GLY A 60 15.71 5.02 8.25
C GLY A 60 16.56 6.04 9.01
N GLU A 61 17.41 6.75 8.28
CA GLU A 61 18.30 7.79 8.81
C GLU A 61 18.08 9.11 8.05
N SER A 62 18.43 10.23 8.69
CA SER A 62 18.37 11.57 8.08
C SER A 62 16.94 11.91 7.63
N TYR A 63 16.74 12.28 6.36
CA TYR A 63 15.44 12.67 5.81
C TYR A 63 14.41 11.53 5.81
N ALA A 64 14.85 10.28 5.98
CA ALA A 64 13.92 9.18 6.24
C ALA A 64 13.10 9.37 7.53
N GLY A 65 13.50 10.29 8.42
CA GLY A 65 12.64 10.75 9.52
C GLY A 65 11.30 11.37 9.07
N HIS A 66 11.20 11.86 7.83
CA HIS A 66 9.95 12.30 7.21
C HIS A 66 9.24 11.15 6.49
N TYR A 67 9.98 10.36 5.71
CA TYR A 67 9.41 9.26 4.93
C TYR A 67 8.87 8.12 5.79
N VAL A 68 9.57 7.72 6.86
CA VAL A 68 9.17 6.57 7.69
C VAL A 68 7.78 6.80 8.33
N PRO A 69 7.49 7.95 8.97
CA PRO A 69 6.15 8.25 9.47
C PRO A 69 5.08 8.33 8.38
N ALA A 70 5.38 8.93 7.22
CA ALA A 70 4.44 9.03 6.11
C ALA A 70 4.06 7.63 5.56
N VAL A 71 5.07 6.80 5.28
CA VAL A 71 4.88 5.41 4.83
C VAL A 71 4.14 4.58 5.87
N ALA A 72 4.48 4.71 7.15
CA ALA A 72 3.79 4.01 8.22
C ALA A 72 2.30 4.39 8.30
N THR A 73 2.00 5.68 8.13
CA THR A 73 0.63 6.20 8.14
C THR A 73 -0.18 5.61 6.99
N GLU A 74 0.37 5.60 5.77
CA GLU A 74 -0.32 5.02 4.61
C GLU A 74 -0.53 3.50 4.72
N LEU A 75 0.47 2.77 5.23
CA LEU A 75 0.35 1.33 5.45
C LEU A 75 -0.75 1.00 6.48
N LEU A 76 -0.81 1.76 7.59
CA LEU A 76 -1.85 1.58 8.61
C LEU A 76 -3.24 1.93 8.04
N ALA A 77 -3.35 3.01 7.27
CA ALA A 77 -4.60 3.39 6.63
C ALA A 77 -5.06 2.32 5.63
N ALA A 78 -4.15 1.77 4.82
CA ALA A 78 -4.45 0.68 3.89
C ALA A 78 -4.89 -0.60 4.63
N TRP A 79 -4.22 -0.94 5.72
CA TRP A 79 -4.60 -2.07 6.57
C TRP A 79 -6.02 -1.93 7.11
N ASP A 80 -6.36 -0.77 7.67
CA ASP A 80 -7.69 -0.50 8.21
C ASP A 80 -8.78 -0.55 7.13
N ARG A 81 -8.50 0.00 5.94
CA ARG A 81 -9.40 -0.12 4.77
C ARG A 81 -9.65 -1.58 4.41
N GLY A 82 -8.58 -2.38 4.29
CA GLY A 82 -8.69 -3.82 3.99
C GLY A 82 -9.47 -4.59 5.06
N ALA A 83 -9.20 -4.33 6.33
CA ALA A 83 -9.91 -4.96 7.45
C ALA A 83 -11.40 -4.59 7.49
N ARG A 84 -11.76 -3.36 7.12
CA ARG A 84 -13.17 -2.94 6.98
C ARG A 84 -13.86 -3.66 5.84
N LEU A 85 -13.21 -3.76 4.67
CA LEU A 85 -13.77 -4.47 3.51
C LEU A 85 -13.97 -5.96 3.80
N ALA A 86 -13.01 -6.61 4.47
CA ALA A 86 -13.14 -8.00 4.87
C ALA A 86 -14.33 -8.25 5.83
N LYS A 87 -14.66 -7.27 6.68
CA LYS A 87 -15.82 -7.33 7.58
C LYS A 87 -17.14 -6.98 6.88
N ALA A 88 -17.11 -6.09 5.90
CA ALA A 88 -18.28 -5.65 5.15
C ALA A 88 -18.85 -6.73 4.21
N GLY A 89 -18.06 -7.79 3.92
CA GLY A 89 -18.43 -8.81 2.96
C GLY A 89 -18.26 -8.33 1.51
N PRO A 90 -18.49 -9.20 0.51
CA PRO A 90 -18.49 -8.79 -0.89
C PRO A 90 -19.46 -7.63 -1.10
N LEU A 91 -19.07 -6.62 -1.88
CA LEU A 91 -20.00 -5.60 -2.35
C LEU A 91 -21.13 -6.37 -3.06
N GLU A 92 -22.34 -6.34 -2.51
CA GLU A 92 -23.50 -6.91 -3.20
C GLU A 92 -23.54 -6.32 -4.61
N ASP A 93 -23.64 -7.19 -5.61
CA ASP A 93 -23.69 -6.82 -7.02
C ASP A 93 -24.84 -5.84 -7.24
N VAL A 94 -24.54 -4.54 -7.25
CA VAL A 94 -25.49 -3.51 -7.66
C VAL A 94 -25.56 -3.53 -9.18
N SER A 95 -26.04 -4.65 -9.73
CA SER A 95 -26.53 -4.71 -11.10
C SER A 95 -27.62 -3.64 -11.23
N PRO A 96 -27.56 -2.73 -12.22
CA PRO A 96 -28.52 -1.65 -12.34
C PRO A 96 -29.91 -2.26 -12.56
N SER A 97 -30.77 -2.10 -11.56
CA SER A 97 -32.13 -2.67 -11.53
C SER A 97 -32.90 -2.19 -12.76
N SER A 98 -33.00 -3.07 -13.75
CA SER A 98 -33.82 -2.89 -14.94
C SER A 98 -35.28 -3.22 -14.62
N GLU A 99 -35.97 -2.38 -13.84
CA GLU A 99 -37.43 -2.37 -13.72
C GLU A 99 -37.88 -0.97 -13.24
N ARG A 100 -38.92 -0.30 -13.73
CA ARG A 100 -39.90 -0.54 -14.78
C ARG A 100 -40.54 0.82 -15.08
N SER A 101 -40.71 1.10 -16.37
CA SER A 101 -41.81 1.92 -16.88
C SER A 101 -43.14 1.51 -16.24
N SER A 102 -43.86 2.44 -15.59
CA SER A 102 -45.33 2.56 -15.62
C SER A 102 -45.86 3.45 -14.48
N SER A 103 -46.27 4.68 -14.79
CA SER A 103 -47.59 5.18 -14.35
C SER A 103 -47.98 6.40 -15.16
N ALA A 104 -49.11 6.25 -15.84
CA ALA A 104 -49.81 7.23 -16.64
C ALA A 104 -50.24 8.47 -15.84
N GLN A 105 -50.56 9.50 -16.62
CA GLN A 105 -51.19 10.77 -16.28
C GLN A 105 -52.44 10.64 -15.38
N PRO A 106 -52.89 11.77 -14.80
CA PRO A 106 -53.96 12.51 -15.47
C PRO A 106 -53.54 13.89 -16.01
#